data_AF-S4P2W5-F1
#
_entry.id   AF-S4P2W5-F1
#
_cell.length_a   1.000
_cell.length_b   1.000
_cell.length_c   1.000
_cell.angle_alpha   90.00
_cell.angle_beta   90.00
_cell.angle_gamma   90.00
#
_symmetry.space_group_name_H-M   'P 1'
#
loop_
_entity.id
_entity.type
_entity.pdbx_description
1 polymer ?
#
loop_
_entity_poly.entity_id
_entity_poly.type
_entity_poly.pdbx_seq_one_letter_code
_entity_poly.pdbx_strand_id
1 'polypeptide(L)'
;MSFVNAVLNYGPGEDSLEFRLHLRYELLMLGIQPVIEKLRKYENETLDRHIEFFEMIRNEDERELARRFDKQHVDTKSAAAMFELLRRKLSHTAAYPHLLSMLEHLLLLQLEYNPHAQHWLLLDRVVQQVVLQQPSAGSRANSDRDSTTDTCSDHIKVYDPDVA
;
A
#
# COMPACT_ATOMS: atom_id res chain seq x y z
N MET A 1 -1.10 15.27 -18.53
CA MET A 1 -0.54 15.25 -17.16
C MET A 1 -1.42 15.95 -16.14
N SER A 2 -1.95 17.15 -16.42
CA SER A 2 -2.84 17.89 -15.49
C SER A 2 -4.02 17.05 -14.95
N PHE A 3 -4.72 16.30 -15.80
CA PHE A 3 -5.81 15.41 -15.37
C PHE A 3 -5.36 14.32 -14.39
N VAL A 4 -4.23 13.65 -14.66
CA VAL A 4 -3.68 12.61 -13.78
C VAL A 4 -3.38 13.20 -12.39
N ASN A 5 -2.78 14.38 -12.35
CA ASN A 5 -2.52 15.08 -11.09
C ASN A 5 -3.81 15.45 -10.38
N ALA A 6 -4.85 15.89 -11.10
CA ALA A 6 -6.12 16.21 -10.49
C ALA A 6 -6.78 14.98 -9.85
N VAL A 7 -6.81 13.84 -10.54
CA VAL A 7 -7.41 12.61 -9.98
C VAL A 7 -6.63 12.08 -8.77
N LEU A 8 -5.30 12.23 -8.76
CA LEU A 8 -4.47 11.78 -7.64
C LEU A 8 -4.54 12.68 -6.41
N ASN A 9 -4.77 13.98 -6.56
CA ASN A 9 -4.62 14.95 -5.47
C ASN A 9 -5.94 15.53 -4.96
N TYR A 10 -7.06 15.34 -5.67
CA TYR A 10 -8.37 15.82 -5.24
C TYR A 10 -9.32 14.66 -4.95
N GLY A 11 -10.39 14.93 -4.20
CA GLY A 11 -11.41 13.94 -3.86
C GLY A 11 -10.80 12.83 -2.99
N PRO A 12 -11.02 11.53 -3.31
CA PRO A 12 -10.47 10.43 -2.50
C PRO A 12 -8.94 10.46 -2.35
N GLY A 13 -8.23 11.04 -3.32
CA GLY A 13 -6.77 11.17 -3.27
C GLY A 13 -6.26 12.20 -2.28
N GLU A 14 -7.09 13.17 -1.87
CA GLU A 14 -6.69 14.18 -0.88
C GLU A 14 -6.47 13.53 0.49
N ASP A 15 -7.39 12.67 0.91
CA ASP A 15 -7.45 12.12 2.28
C ASP A 15 -6.87 10.71 2.44
N SER A 16 -6.69 9.96 1.34
CA SER A 16 -6.29 8.55 1.39
C SER A 16 -4.99 8.28 0.63
N LEU A 17 -3.93 8.00 1.38
CA LEU A 17 -2.67 7.49 0.84
C LEU A 17 -2.90 6.16 0.10
N GLU A 18 -3.73 5.27 0.63
CA GLU A 18 -4.05 3.97 0.03
C GLU A 18 -4.64 4.14 -1.36
N PHE A 19 -5.58 5.07 -1.53
CA PHE A 19 -6.14 5.41 -2.82
C PHE A 19 -5.07 5.92 -3.79
N ARG A 20 -4.21 6.87 -3.35
CA ARG A 20 -3.13 7.42 -4.18
C ARG A 20 -2.12 6.35 -4.60
N LEU A 21 -1.71 5.49 -3.67
CA LEU A 21 -0.77 4.40 -3.94
C LEU A 21 -1.36 3.37 -4.91
N HIS A 22 -2.64 3.00 -4.71
CA HIS A 22 -3.33 2.07 -5.60
C HIS A 22 -3.47 2.62 -7.02
N LEU A 23 -4.02 3.83 -7.17
CA LEU A 23 -4.18 4.44 -8.49
C LEU A 23 -2.84 4.60 -9.21
N ARG A 24 -1.77 4.96 -8.48
CA ARG A 24 -0.43 5.04 -9.05
C ARG A 24 0.10 3.68 -9.49
N TYR A 25 -0.15 2.63 -8.72
CA TYR A 25 0.19 1.26 -9.12
C TYR A 25 -0.51 0.91 -10.44
N GLU A 26 -1.81 1.20 -10.59
CA GLU A 26 -2.53 0.95 -11.85
C GLU A 26 -1.94 1.72 -13.04
N LEU A 27 -1.63 3.01 -12.86
CA LEU A 27 -0.99 3.82 -13.91
C LEU A 27 0.38 3.24 -14.32
N LEU A 28 1.17 2.77 -13.36
CA LEU A 28 2.46 2.12 -13.64
C LEU A 28 2.28 0.82 -14.42
N MET A 29 1.31 -0.02 -14.04
CA MET A 29 0.99 -1.27 -14.75
C MET A 29 0.46 -1.03 -16.17
N LEU A 30 -0.21 0.09 -16.41
CA LEU A 30 -0.62 0.54 -17.75
C LEU A 30 0.54 1.16 -18.57
N GLY A 31 1.75 1.24 -18.00
CA GLY A 31 2.93 1.72 -18.71
C GLY A 31 3.05 3.24 -18.80
N ILE A 32 2.60 3.99 -17.77
CA ILE A 32 2.70 5.46 -17.77
C ILE A 32 4.15 5.96 -17.80
N GLN A 33 5.11 5.19 -17.26
CA GLN A 33 6.49 5.66 -17.11
C GLN A 33 7.21 5.88 -18.46
N PRO A 34 7.19 4.93 -19.42
CA PRO A 34 7.67 5.18 -20.78
C PRO A 34 6.96 6.34 -21.49
N VAL A 35 5.69 6.60 -21.16
CA VAL A 35 4.93 7.74 -21.72
C VAL A 35 5.47 9.05 -21.16
N ILE A 36 5.68 9.15 -19.84
CA ILE A 36 6.28 10.34 -19.19
C ILE A 36 7.67 10.65 -19.78
N GLU A 37 8.50 9.63 -19.98
CA GLU A 37 9.83 9.80 -20.58
C GLU A 37 9.77 10.36 -22.02
N LYS A 38 8.77 9.96 -22.81
CA LYS A 38 8.53 10.56 -24.13
C LYS A 38 8.02 11.98 -24.02
N LEU A 39 7.13 12.25 -23.06
CA LEU A 39 6.55 13.58 -22.84
C LEU A 39 7.60 14.63 -22.45
N ARG A 40 8.62 14.28 -21.67
CA ARG A 40 9.73 15.18 -21.32
C ARG A 40 10.55 15.67 -22.52
N LYS A 41 10.48 14.99 -23.67
CA LYS A 41 11.26 15.36 -24.88
C LYS A 41 10.65 16.52 -25.66
N TYR A 42 9.44 16.97 -25.32
CA TYR A 42 8.75 18.03 -26.05
C TYR A 42 9.09 19.45 -25.55
N GLU A 43 10.02 19.60 -24.59
CA GLU A 43 10.53 20.89 -24.08
C GLU A 43 9.40 21.90 -23.76
N ASN A 44 8.35 21.43 -23.08
CA ASN A 44 7.19 22.23 -22.75
C ASN A 44 7.16 22.51 -21.24
N GLU A 45 7.46 23.74 -20.85
CA GLU A 45 7.55 24.14 -19.44
C GLU A 45 6.28 23.86 -18.61
N THR A 46 5.09 23.92 -19.23
CA THR A 46 3.83 23.66 -18.51
C THR A 46 3.66 22.17 -18.27
N LEU A 47 4.02 21.35 -19.26
CA LEU A 47 4.03 19.90 -19.14
C LEU A 47 5.07 19.44 -18.13
N ASP A 48 6.29 19.99 -18.19
CA ASP A 48 7.38 19.65 -17.28
C ASP A 48 7.02 19.96 -15.83
N ARG A 49 6.41 21.13 -15.56
CA ARG A 49 5.86 21.47 -14.23
C ARG A 49 4.87 20.42 -13.72
N HIS A 50 3.99 19.92 -14.59
CA HIS A 50 3.05 18.86 -14.19
C HIS A 50 3.70 17.50 -13.97
N ILE A 51 4.77 17.17 -14.71
CA ILE A 51 5.54 15.94 -14.51
C ILE A 51 6.33 16.02 -13.20
N GLU A 52 6.98 17.15 -12.93
CA GLU A 52 7.67 17.40 -11.67
C GLU A 52 6.72 17.32 -10.48
N PHE A 53 5.53 17.92 -10.59
CA PHE A 53 4.51 17.81 -9.55
C PHE A 53 4.07 16.35 -9.33
N PHE A 54 3.87 15.59 -10.40
CA PHE A 54 3.53 14.16 -10.30
C PHE A 54 4.60 13.35 -9.55
N GLU A 55 5.88 13.59 -9.86
CA GLU A 55 7.02 12.93 -9.21
C GLU A 55 7.20 13.38 -7.76
N MET A 56 7.00 14.67 -7.49
CA MET A 56 7.02 15.22 -6.13
C MET A 56 6.00 14.50 -5.24
N ILE A 57 4.73 14.46 -5.65
CA ILE A 57 3.65 13.78 -4.91
C ILE A 57 3.96 12.29 -4.73
N ARG A 58 4.50 11.62 -5.75
CA ARG A 58 4.95 10.23 -5.62
C ARG A 58 5.99 10.06 -4.50
N ASN A 59 7.01 10.92 -4.47
CA ASN A 59 8.04 10.86 -3.43
C ASN A 59 7.48 11.22 -2.04
N GLU A 60 6.44 12.05 -1.96
CA GLU A 60 5.74 12.32 -0.71
C GLU A 60 5.00 11.07 -0.22
N ASP A 61 4.28 10.39 -1.10
CA ASP A 61 3.54 9.16 -0.79
C ASP A 61 4.48 8.03 -0.35
N GLU A 62 5.62 7.85 -1.03
CA GLU A 62 6.64 6.86 -0.64
C GLU A 62 7.22 7.17 0.75
N ARG A 63 7.45 8.45 1.08
CA ARG A 63 7.90 8.87 2.42
C ARG A 63 6.81 8.68 3.46
N GLU A 64 5.56 8.99 3.15
CA GLU A 64 4.43 8.79 4.07
C GLU A 64 4.27 7.30 4.40
N LEU A 65 4.34 6.42 3.40
CA LEU A 65 4.31 4.98 3.59
C LEU A 65 5.47 4.51 4.48
N ALA A 66 6.69 4.99 4.23
CA ALA A 66 7.86 4.59 4.99
C ALA A 66 7.78 5.01 6.47
N ARG A 67 7.24 6.21 6.74
CA ARG A 67 6.98 6.67 8.12
C ARG A 67 6.03 5.75 8.89
N ARG A 68 5.03 5.16 8.24
CA ARG A 68 4.10 4.21 8.90
C ARG A 68 4.78 2.94 9.42
N PHE A 69 6.01 2.66 8.97
CA PHE A 69 6.79 1.50 9.37
C PHE A 69 8.13 1.89 10.01
N ASP A 70 8.29 3.14 10.45
CA ASP A 70 9.52 3.67 11.05
C ASP A 70 10.78 3.40 10.19
N LYS A 71 10.63 3.49 8.86
CA LYS A 71 11.69 3.26 7.88
C LYS A 71 11.96 4.52 7.07
N GLN A 72 13.19 4.61 6.56
CA GLN A 72 13.55 5.64 5.58
C GLN A 72 12.94 5.33 4.20
N HIS A 73 12.85 4.05 3.83
CA HIS A 73 12.31 3.59 2.57
C HIS A 73 11.69 2.20 2.71
N VAL A 74 10.61 1.96 1.95
CA VAL A 74 9.99 0.64 1.80
C VAL A 74 10.30 0.14 0.40
N ASP A 75 11.10 -0.92 0.31
CA ASP A 75 11.41 -1.56 -0.96
C ASP A 75 10.23 -2.43 -1.41
N THR A 76 9.35 -1.84 -2.23
CA THR A 76 8.18 -2.53 -2.78
C THR A 76 8.51 -3.46 -3.95
N LYS A 77 9.79 -3.57 -4.36
CA LYS A 77 10.23 -4.44 -5.46
C LYS A 77 10.83 -5.75 -4.95
N SER A 78 11.19 -5.82 -3.68
CA SER A 78 11.73 -7.02 -3.06
C SER A 78 10.65 -7.77 -2.27
N ALA A 79 10.33 -8.98 -2.72
CA ALA A 79 9.41 -9.87 -2.02
C ALA A 79 9.87 -10.15 -0.58
N ALA A 80 11.18 -10.34 -0.37
CA ALA A 80 11.75 -10.57 0.95
C ALA A 80 11.58 -9.34 1.88
N ALA A 81 11.81 -8.13 1.36
CA ALA A 81 11.65 -6.90 2.15
C ALA A 81 10.18 -6.65 2.53
N MET A 82 9.26 -6.87 1.59
CA MET A 82 7.82 -6.75 1.83
C MET A 82 7.32 -7.79 2.82
N PHE A 83 7.78 -9.04 2.71
CA PHE A 83 7.43 -10.11 3.63
C PHE A 83 7.92 -9.81 5.04
N GLU A 84 9.17 -9.38 5.21
CA GLU A 84 9.71 -9.04 6.52
C GLU A 84 8.95 -7.89 7.19
N LEU A 85 8.50 -6.90 6.41
CA LEU A 85 7.62 -5.84 6.89
C LEU A 85 6.26 -6.36 7.36
N LEU A 86 5.62 -7.23 6.58
CA LEU A 86 4.35 -7.85 6.92
C LEU A 86 4.47 -8.73 8.17
N ARG A 87 5.53 -9.53 8.26
CA ARG A 87 5.84 -10.37 9.42
C ARG A 87 5.92 -9.50 10.66
N ARG A 88 6.80 -8.49 10.69
CA ARG A 88 6.93 -7.55 11.82
C ARG A 88 5.62 -6.87 12.20
N LYS A 89 4.84 -6.42 11.21
CA LYS A 89 3.54 -5.77 11.44
C LYS A 89 2.57 -6.70 12.17
N LEU A 90 2.65 -8.00 11.94
CA LEU A 90 1.67 -8.98 12.39
C LEU A 90 2.16 -9.87 13.55
N SER A 91 3.47 -9.99 13.80
CA SER A 91 4.09 -10.94 14.76
C SER A 91 3.47 -10.97 16.15
N HIS A 92 2.95 -9.85 16.64
CA HIS A 92 2.36 -9.75 17.98
C HIS A 92 0.85 -9.47 17.96
N THR A 93 0.18 -9.93 16.90
CA THR A 93 -1.26 -9.72 16.71
C THR A 93 -1.98 -11.05 16.53
N ALA A 94 -3.28 -11.09 16.86
CA ALA A 94 -4.13 -12.24 16.58
C ALA A 94 -4.27 -12.56 15.08
N ALA A 95 -3.77 -11.69 14.20
CA ALA A 95 -3.78 -11.89 12.75
C ALA A 95 -2.57 -12.68 12.22
N TYR A 96 -1.53 -12.92 13.03
CA TYR A 96 -0.36 -13.68 12.59
C TYR A 96 -0.68 -15.10 12.08
N PRO A 97 -1.52 -15.89 12.76
CA PRO A 97 -1.91 -17.22 12.25
C PRO A 97 -2.65 -17.16 10.91
N HIS A 98 -3.40 -16.09 10.66
CA HIS A 98 -4.08 -15.88 9.37
C HIS A 98 -3.09 -15.58 8.25
N LEU A 99 -2.00 -14.84 8.52
CA LEU A 99 -0.91 -14.66 7.55
C LEU A 99 -0.28 -16.01 7.17
N LEU A 100 0.07 -16.83 8.18
CA LEU A 100 0.66 -18.15 7.92
C LEU A 100 -0.27 -19.04 7.12
N SER A 101 -1.55 -19.09 7.52
CA SER A 101 -2.57 -19.83 6.79
C SER A 101 -2.69 -19.35 5.33
N MET A 102 -2.70 -18.04 5.08
CA MET A 102 -2.71 -17.51 3.71
C MET A 102 -1.50 -17.98 2.90
N LEU A 103 -0.28 -17.90 3.47
CA LEU A 103 0.94 -18.32 2.77
C LEU A 103 0.93 -19.81 2.46
N GLU A 104 0.48 -20.65 3.40
CA GLU A 104 0.32 -22.09 3.19
C GLU A 104 -0.61 -22.37 2.00
N HIS A 105 -1.77 -21.71 1.95
CA HIS A 105 -2.71 -21.89 0.84
C HIS A 105 -2.16 -21.34 -0.49
N LEU A 106 -1.37 -20.26 -0.46
CA LEU A 106 -0.68 -19.74 -1.65
C LEU A 106 0.36 -20.73 -2.19
N LEU A 107 1.04 -21.50 -1.33
CA LEU A 107 1.97 -22.55 -1.75
C LEU A 107 1.26 -23.73 -2.42
N LEU A 108 0.02 -24.02 -2.03
CA LEU A 108 -0.78 -25.11 -2.60
C LEU A 108 -1.40 -24.77 -3.96
N LEU A 109 -1.36 -23.49 -4.38
CA LEU A 109 -1.83 -23.10 -5.70
C LEU A 109 -0.96 -23.73 -6.79
N GLN A 110 -1.60 -24.55 -7.62
CA GLN A 110 -0.95 -25.20 -8.76
C GLN A 110 -0.43 -24.17 -9.77
N LEU A 111 0.75 -24.42 -10.32
CA LEU A 111 1.45 -23.56 -11.28
C LEU A 111 1.32 -24.03 -12.73
N GLU A 112 0.56 -25.11 -13.00
CA GLU A 112 0.45 -25.67 -14.34
C GLU A 112 -0.23 -24.72 -15.33
N TYR A 113 0.16 -24.85 -16.61
CA TYR A 113 -0.13 -23.89 -17.66
C TYR A 113 -1.65 -23.65 -17.84
N ASN A 114 -2.07 -22.40 -17.60
CA ASN A 114 -3.35 -21.79 -17.99
C ASN A 114 -4.62 -22.64 -17.70
N PRO A 115 -5.29 -22.45 -16.53
CA PRO A 115 -5.84 -21.16 -16.11
C PRO A 115 -5.38 -20.67 -14.72
N HIS A 116 -4.36 -21.27 -14.11
CA HIS A 116 -4.00 -20.95 -12.72
C HIS A 116 -3.48 -19.53 -12.47
N ALA A 117 -2.95 -18.85 -13.50
CA ALA A 117 -2.60 -17.42 -13.42
C ALA A 117 -3.82 -16.54 -13.07
N GLN A 118 -5.04 -16.98 -13.39
CA GLN A 118 -6.26 -16.24 -13.04
C GLN A 118 -6.54 -16.25 -11.53
N HIS A 119 -6.15 -17.30 -10.80
CA HIS A 119 -6.29 -17.33 -9.34
C HIS A 119 -5.38 -16.30 -8.67
N TRP A 120 -4.13 -16.19 -9.12
CA TRP A 120 -3.19 -15.18 -8.64
C TRP A 120 -3.68 -13.77 -8.94
N LEU A 121 -4.21 -13.53 -10.14
CA LEU A 121 -4.83 -12.25 -10.49
C LEU A 121 -6.05 -11.95 -9.62
N LEU A 122 -6.93 -12.93 -9.40
CA LEU A 122 -8.11 -12.76 -8.54
C LEU A 122 -7.70 -12.39 -7.12
N LEU A 123 -6.73 -13.10 -6.54
CA LEU A 123 -6.21 -12.83 -5.20
C LEU A 123 -5.63 -11.41 -5.10
N ASP A 124 -4.83 -11.01 -6.08
CA ASP A 124 -4.31 -9.65 -6.18
C ASP A 124 -5.44 -8.61 -6.20
N ARG A 125 -6.47 -8.80 -7.04
CA ARG A 125 -7.62 -7.88 -7.11
C ARG A 125 -8.45 -7.82 -5.83
N VAL A 126 -8.66 -8.96 -5.18
CA VAL A 126 -9.38 -9.02 -3.90
C VAL A 126 -8.61 -8.26 -2.81
N VAL A 127 -7.30 -8.46 -2.70
CA VAL A 127 -6.46 -7.75 -1.72
C VAL A 127 -6.47 -6.25 -1.98
N GLN A 128 -6.30 -5.82 -3.24
CA GLN A 128 -6.38 -4.41 -3.61
C GLN A 128 -7.72 -3.79 -3.20
N GLN A 129 -8.84 -4.48 -3.48
CA GLN A 129 -10.17 -3.99 -3.15
C GLN A 129 -10.41 -3.90 -1.63
N VAL A 130 -9.94 -4.89 -0.86
CA VAL A 130 -10.05 -4.88 0.61
C VAL A 130 -9.29 -3.68 1.19
N VAL A 131 -8.12 -3.35 0.66
CA VAL A 131 -7.33 -2.18 1.11
C VAL A 131 -8.05 -0.88 0.80
N LEU A 132 -8.63 -0.73 -0.40
CA LEU A 132 -9.34 0.48 -0.81
C LEU A 132 -10.64 0.74 -0.05
N GLN A 133 -11.32 -0.32 0.40
CA GLN A 133 -12.60 -0.22 1.10
C GLN A 133 -12.45 0.11 2.60
N GLN A 134 -11.22 0.20 3.11
CA GLN A 134 -11.02 0.57 4.51
C GLN A 134 -11.39 2.04 4.72
N PRO A 135 -12.20 2.37 5.74
CA PRO A 135 -12.47 3.75 6.07
C PRO A 135 -11.14 4.44 6.41
N SER A 136 -10.93 5.63 5.84
CA SER A 136 -9.75 6.45 6.15
C SER A 136 -9.62 6.59 7.66
N ALA A 137 -8.44 6.36 8.22
CA ALA A 137 -8.21 6.36 9.68
C ALA A 137 -8.68 7.67 10.36
N GLY A 138 -8.77 8.77 9.61
CA GLY A 138 -9.33 10.05 10.06
C GLY A 138 -10.85 10.06 10.28
N SER A 139 -11.61 9.14 9.68
CA SER A 139 -13.08 9.08 9.85
C SER A 139 -13.51 8.51 11.21
N ARG A 140 -12.67 7.67 11.84
CA ARG A 140 -12.91 7.11 13.18
C ARG A 140 -12.42 8.01 14.31
N ALA A 141 -11.39 8.83 14.06
CA ALA A 141 -10.86 9.74 15.08
C ALA A 141 -11.82 10.87 15.50
N ASN A 142 -12.84 11.16 14.67
CA ASN A 142 -13.88 12.13 14.99
C ASN A 142 -15.11 11.55 15.70
N SER A 143 -15.28 10.22 15.75
CA SER A 143 -16.40 9.58 16.47
C SER A 143 -16.06 9.19 17.90
N ASP A 144 -14.79 8.95 18.21
CA ASP A 144 -14.39 8.28 19.47
C ASP A 144 -13.82 9.24 20.53
N ARG A 145 -13.85 10.55 20.30
CA ARG A 145 -13.37 11.55 21.28
C ARG A 145 -14.35 11.85 22.42
N ASP A 146 -15.51 11.21 22.46
CA ASP A 146 -16.54 11.46 23.49
C ASP A 146 -16.80 10.28 24.44
N SER A 147 -15.84 9.38 24.62
CA SER A 147 -15.99 8.33 25.64
C SER A 147 -14.66 7.82 26.21
N THR A 148 -14.46 8.19 27.47
CA THR A 148 -13.86 7.44 28.58
C THR A 148 -12.33 7.33 28.68
N THR A 149 -11.81 8.11 29.62
CA THR A 149 -10.78 7.73 30.60
C THR A 149 -11.05 6.35 31.22
N ASP A 150 -10.06 5.44 31.21
CA ASP A 150 -9.48 4.85 32.44
C ASP A 150 -8.47 3.71 32.15
N THR A 151 -7.40 3.75 32.97
CA THR A 151 -6.40 2.74 33.36
C THR A 151 -6.54 1.27 32.90
N CYS A 152 -5.44 0.69 32.41
CA CYS A 152 -4.63 -0.27 33.19
C CYS A 152 -3.35 -0.70 32.44
N SER A 153 -2.22 -0.66 33.15
CA SER A 153 -0.94 -1.20 32.69
C SER A 153 -0.91 -2.71 32.93
N ASP A 154 -0.73 -3.51 31.88
CA ASP A 154 -0.38 -4.92 32.02
C ASP A 154 0.83 -5.28 31.16
N HIS A 155 1.80 -5.89 31.83
CA HIS A 155 3.05 -6.40 31.26
C HIS A 155 2.75 -7.54 30.27
N ILE A 156 2.82 -7.26 28.97
CA ILE A 156 2.81 -8.28 27.92
C ILE A 156 4.20 -8.93 27.86
N LYS A 157 4.28 -10.20 28.25
CA LYS A 157 5.45 -11.04 27.95
C LYS A 157 5.56 -11.16 26.44
N VAL A 158 6.71 -10.74 25.90
CA VAL A 158 7.04 -10.83 24.48
C VAL A 158 7.16 -12.31 24.11
N TYR A 159 6.17 -12.83 23.37
CA TYR A 159 6.20 -14.16 22.76
C TYR A 159 6.72 -14.00 21.34
N ASP A 160 7.80 -14.73 21.01
CA ASP A 160 8.29 -14.86 19.64
C ASP A 160 7.46 -15.95 18.94
N PRO A 161 6.61 -15.59 17.96
CA PRO A 161 5.71 -16.55 17.31
C PRO A 161 6.44 -17.54 16.40
N ASP A 162 7.72 -17.32 16.10
CA ASP A 162 8.54 -18.16 15.22
C ASP A 162 9.37 -19.20 16.01
N VAL A 163 9.23 -19.24 17.34
CA VAL A 163 9.88 -20.22 18.22
C VAL A 163 8.80 -21.14 18.81
N ALA A 164 8.40 -22.14 18.03
CA ALA A 164 7.63 -23.30 18.48
C ALA A 164 8.40 -24.57 18.14
#